data_AF-A0A4P2R0X6-F1
#
_entry.id   AF-A0A4P2R0X6-F1
#
_cell.length_a   1.000
_cell.length_b   1.000
_cell.length_c   1.000
_cell.angle_alpha   90.00
_cell.angle_beta   90.00
_cell.angle_gamma   90.00
#
_symmetry.space_group_name_H-M   'P 1'
#
loop_
_entity.id
_entity.type
_entity.pdbx_description
1 polymer ?
#
loop_
_entity_poly.entity_id
_entity_poly.type
_entity_poly.pdbx_seq_one_letter_code
_entity_poly.pdbx_strand_id
1 'polypeptide(L)'
;MMRWAVAFVFTQVVEVPVYLAAMRRQRFEAGRAARFCVAFGASALTHPIVWFVFPRLLSRQGYWTMFAAAEAFAVVAEGGYLGLFGLRRALRWALCANALSVGLGLALRSCVGWP
;
A
#
# COMPACT_ATOMS: atom_id res chain seq x y z
N MET A 1 14.43 -2.97 11.77
CA MET A 1 13.99 -1.58 11.49
C MET A 1 14.42 -1.10 10.12
N MET A 2 15.71 -1.17 9.76
CA MET A 2 16.18 -0.70 8.43
C MET A 2 15.48 -1.36 7.23
N ARG A 3 15.26 -2.68 7.24
CA ARG A 3 14.55 -3.38 6.13
C ARG A 3 13.11 -2.88 5.93
N TRP A 4 12.39 -2.70 7.03
CA TRP A 4 11.03 -2.17 7.01
C TRP A 4 11.00 -0.73 6.48
N ALA A 5 11.92 0.12 6.93
CA ALA A 5 11.97 1.51 6.50
C ALA A 5 12.24 1.60 4.99
N VAL A 6 13.14 0.78 4.45
CA VAL A 6 13.41 0.75 3.01
C VAL A 6 12.20 0.23 2.23
N ALA A 7 11.57 -0.86 2.67
CA ALA A 7 10.34 -1.37 2.04
C ALA A 7 9.19 -0.36 2.11
N PHE A 8 9.07 0.37 3.23
CA PHE A 8 8.09 1.42 3.40
C PHE A 8 8.35 2.58 2.44
N VAL A 9 9.59 3.06 2.33
CA VAL A 9 9.95 4.12 1.37
C VAL A 9 9.65 3.67 -0.06
N PHE A 10 10.02 2.44 -0.42
CA PHE A 10 9.68 1.87 -1.72
C PHE A 10 8.17 1.88 -1.99
N THR A 11 7.38 1.40 -1.02
CA THR A 11 5.91 1.40 -1.08
C THR A 11 5.39 2.83 -1.31
N GLN A 12 5.88 3.81 -0.55
CA GLN A 12 5.48 5.21 -0.67
C GLN A 12 5.85 5.79 -2.04
N VAL A 13 7.03 5.45 -2.59
CA VAL A 13 7.47 5.88 -3.92
C VAL A 13 6.55 5.34 -5.02
N VAL A 14 5.99 4.14 -4.85
CA VAL A 14 5.11 3.50 -5.85
C VAL A 14 3.65 3.93 -5.68
N GLU A 15 3.11 3.85 -4.48
CA GLU A 15 1.66 3.96 -4.25
C GLU A 15 1.17 5.41 -4.17
N VAL A 16 1.94 6.32 -3.56
CA VAL A 16 1.55 7.73 -3.45
C VAL A 16 1.30 8.36 -4.81
N PRO A 17 2.15 8.20 -5.84
CA PRO A 17 1.87 8.71 -7.17
C PRO A 17 0.58 8.16 -7.79
N VAL A 18 0.27 6.88 -7.56
CA VAL A 18 -0.97 6.25 -8.05
C VAL A 18 -2.19 6.92 -7.41
N TYR A 19 -2.19 7.10 -6.09
CA TYR A 19 -3.28 7.75 -5.37
C TYR A 19 -3.43 9.23 -5.73
N LEU A 20 -2.31 9.97 -5.85
CA LEU A 20 -2.33 11.35 -6.30
C LEU A 20 -2.87 11.50 -7.73
N ALA A 21 -2.50 10.59 -8.63
CA ALA A 21 -3.03 10.56 -9.99
C ALA A 21 -4.54 10.28 -10.01
N ALA A 22 -5.01 9.34 -9.17
CA ALA A 22 -6.42 9.04 -8.99
C ALA A 22 -7.21 10.25 -8.47
N MET A 23 -6.73 10.89 -7.41
CA MET A 23 -7.34 12.11 -6.83
C MET A 23 -7.40 13.25 -7.85
N ARG A 24 -6.31 13.47 -8.61
CA ARG A 24 -6.26 14.48 -9.67
C ARG A 24 -7.30 14.19 -10.76
N ARG A 25 -7.39 12.95 -11.23
CA ARG A 25 -8.35 12.54 -12.27
C ARG A 25 -9.80 12.72 -11.82
N GLN A 26 -10.07 12.56 -10.53
CA GLN A 26 -11.40 12.66 -9.95
C GLN A 26 -11.76 14.07 -9.44
N ARG A 27 -10.89 15.07 -9.65
CA ARG A 27 -11.07 16.43 -9.14
C ARG A 27 -11.31 16.48 -7.63
N PHE A 28 -10.60 15.64 -6.88
CA PHE A 28 -10.68 15.55 -5.42
C PHE A 28 -10.52 16.94 -4.76
N GLU A 29 -11.52 17.41 -4.03
CA GLU A 29 -11.58 18.76 -3.46
C GLU A 29 -10.71 18.89 -2.21
N ALA A 30 -9.39 18.92 -2.41
CA ALA A 30 -8.43 19.20 -1.35
C ALA A 30 -7.17 19.87 -1.91
N GLY A 31 -6.49 20.64 -1.08
CA GLY A 31 -5.18 21.22 -1.39
C GLY A 31 -4.11 20.15 -1.63
N ARG A 32 -2.99 20.53 -2.24
CA ARG A 32 -1.90 19.59 -2.62
C ARG A 32 -1.34 18.85 -1.40
N ALA A 33 -1.09 19.56 -0.30
CA ALA A 33 -0.61 18.97 0.94
C ALA A 33 -1.59 17.94 1.52
N ALA A 34 -2.88 18.27 1.57
CA ALA A 34 -3.91 17.35 2.04
C ALA A 34 -4.00 16.08 1.18
N ARG A 35 -3.96 16.22 -0.16
CA ARG A 35 -3.92 15.05 -1.07
C ARG A 35 -2.71 14.17 -0.82
N PHE A 36 -1.55 14.77 -0.59
CA PHE A 36 -0.33 14.03 -0.24
C PHE A 36 -0.48 13.31 1.11
N CYS A 37 -0.97 13.99 2.14
CA CYS A 37 -1.21 13.37 3.45
C CYS A 37 -2.18 12.20 3.38
N VAL A 38 -3.26 12.31 2.59
CA VAL A 38 -4.19 11.20 2.37
C VAL A 38 -3.50 10.06 1.60
N ALA A 39 -2.80 10.34 0.51
CA ALA A 39 -2.11 9.31 -0.27
C ALA A 39 -1.04 8.58 0.56
N PHE A 40 -0.21 9.32 1.31
CA PHE A 40 0.81 8.77 2.20
C PHE A 40 0.19 7.99 3.36
N GLY A 41 -0.89 8.54 3.93
CA GLY A 41 -1.59 8.00 5.09
C GLY A 41 -2.13 6.60 4.88
N ALA A 42 -2.57 6.27 3.65
CA ALA A 42 -3.06 4.94 3.29
C ALA A 42 -2.04 3.86 3.67
N SER A 43 -0.85 3.87 3.06
CA SER A 43 0.18 2.88 3.33
C SER A 43 0.92 3.13 4.65
N ALA A 44 0.95 4.36 5.17
CA ALA A 44 1.54 4.66 6.49
C ALA A 44 0.79 3.98 7.64
N LEU A 45 -0.53 3.79 7.51
CA LEU A 45 -1.35 3.09 8.50
C LEU A 45 -1.30 1.57 8.33
N THR A 46 -1.28 1.06 7.10
CA THR A 46 -1.35 -0.39 6.83
C THR A 46 0.01 -1.08 6.88
N HIS A 47 1.07 -0.45 6.38
CA HIS A 47 2.38 -1.09 6.23
C HIS A 47 3.00 -1.55 7.56
N PRO A 48 2.91 -0.81 8.69
CA PRO A 48 3.33 -1.33 9.99
C PRO A 48 2.56 -2.58 10.41
N ILE A 49 1.26 -2.66 10.14
CA ILE A 49 0.42 -3.81 10.49
C ILE A 49 0.83 -5.01 9.65
N VAL A 50 0.94 -4.84 8.33
CA VAL A 50 1.43 -5.87 7.41
C VAL A 50 2.79 -6.42 7.84
N TRP A 51 3.73 -5.53 8.18
CA TRP A 51 5.10 -5.96 8.49
C TRP A 51 5.26 -6.58 9.89
N PHE A 52 4.58 -6.03 10.91
CA PHE A 52 4.82 -6.41 12.30
C PHE A 52 3.77 -7.34 12.89
N VAL A 53 2.55 -7.38 12.34
CA VAL A 53 1.43 -8.17 12.88
C VAL A 53 1.23 -9.46 12.09
N PHE A 54 1.12 -9.41 10.76
CA PHE A 54 0.82 -10.59 9.94
C PHE A 54 1.83 -11.73 10.07
N PRO A 55 3.16 -11.49 10.09
CA PRO A 55 4.13 -12.56 10.31
C PRO A 55 3.98 -13.23 11.67
N ARG A 56 3.54 -12.50 12.71
CA ARG A 56 3.30 -13.06 14.04
C ARG A 56 2.00 -13.86 14.09
N LEU A 57 0.99 -13.41 13.38
CA LEU A 57 -0.33 -14.04 13.37
C LEU A 57 -0.37 -15.31 12.50
N LEU A 58 0.32 -15.30 11.35
CA LEU A 58 0.13 -16.30 10.28
C LEU A 58 1.43 -17.02 9.84
N SER A 59 2.54 -16.88 10.55
CA SER A 59 3.80 -17.55 10.17
C SER A 59 3.71 -19.07 10.11
N ARG A 60 2.81 -19.70 10.89
CA ARG A 60 2.65 -21.16 10.94
C ARG A 60 1.81 -21.72 9.79
N GLN A 61 1.15 -20.86 9.03
CA GLN A 61 0.15 -21.19 8.00
C GLN A 61 0.77 -21.17 6.60
N GLY A 62 2.09 -20.98 6.50
CA GLY A 62 2.85 -20.90 5.26
C GLY A 62 2.97 -19.47 4.74
N TYR A 63 4.06 -19.21 4.02
CA TYR A 63 4.38 -17.89 3.48
C TYR A 63 3.26 -17.34 2.58
N TRP A 64 2.75 -18.16 1.66
CA TRP A 64 1.73 -17.72 0.70
C TRP A 64 0.40 -17.35 1.36
N THR A 65 -0.01 -18.08 2.40
CA THR A 65 -1.23 -17.78 3.16
C THR A 65 -1.08 -16.46 3.90
N MET A 66 0.04 -16.27 4.59
CA MET A 66 0.35 -15.02 5.29
C MET A 66 0.42 -13.84 4.32
N PHE A 67 1.11 -14.02 3.19
CA PHE A 67 1.25 -13.02 2.14
C PHE A 67 -0.12 -12.62 1.56
N ALA A 68 -0.91 -13.57 1.09
CA ALA A 68 -2.24 -13.30 0.54
C ALA A 68 -3.15 -12.60 1.54
N ALA A 69 -3.12 -12.99 2.82
CA ALA A 69 -3.90 -12.35 3.86
C ALA A 69 -3.44 -10.90 4.14
N ALA A 70 -2.14 -10.65 4.14
CA ALA A 70 -1.57 -9.32 4.34
C ALA A 70 -1.92 -8.36 3.18
N GLU A 71 -1.78 -8.84 1.94
CA GLU A 71 -2.14 -8.07 0.74
C GLU A 71 -3.64 -7.78 0.68
N ALA A 72 -4.48 -8.78 0.99
CA ALA A 72 -5.93 -8.59 1.05
C ALA A 72 -6.32 -7.56 2.10
N PHE A 73 -5.67 -7.59 3.27
CA PHE A 73 -5.86 -6.57 4.31
C PHE A 73 -5.45 -5.18 3.82
N ALA A 74 -4.27 -5.03 3.23
CA ALA A 74 -3.79 -3.73 2.75
C ALA A 74 -4.76 -3.13 1.73
N VAL A 75 -5.18 -3.90 0.72
CA VAL A 75 -6.14 -3.46 -0.31
C VAL A 75 -7.46 -3.01 0.31
N VAL A 76 -8.03 -3.78 1.24
CA VAL A 76 -9.32 -3.46 1.86
C VAL A 76 -9.19 -2.25 2.80
N ALA A 77 -8.16 -2.22 3.64
CA ALA A 77 -7.94 -1.14 4.61
C ALA A 77 -7.62 0.19 3.92
N GLU A 78 -6.75 0.18 2.92
CA GLU A 78 -6.42 1.37 2.13
C GLU A 78 -7.62 1.83 1.28
N GLY A 79 -8.33 0.89 0.66
CA GLY A 79 -9.56 1.18 -0.08
C GLY A 79 -10.63 1.81 0.82
N GLY A 80 -10.80 1.30 2.04
CA GLY A 80 -11.68 1.85 3.06
C GLY A 80 -11.24 3.26 3.48
N TYR A 81 -9.97 3.42 3.85
CA TYR A 81 -9.37 4.70 4.21
C TYR A 81 -9.57 5.76 3.13
N LEU A 82 -9.19 5.47 1.88
CA LEU A 82 -9.34 6.40 0.75
C LEU A 82 -10.82 6.69 0.45
N GLY A 83 -11.69 5.70 0.63
CA GLY A 83 -13.14 5.85 0.51
C GLY A 83 -13.72 6.81 1.55
N LEU A 84 -13.24 6.76 2.81
CA LEU A 84 -13.63 7.68 3.88
C LEU A 84 -13.23 9.13 3.56
N PHE A 85 -12.12 9.32 2.84
CA PHE A 85 -11.72 10.64 2.34
C PHE A 85 -12.46 11.07 1.06
N GLY A 86 -13.36 10.24 0.52
CA GLY A 86 -14.20 10.59 -0.63
C GLY A 86 -13.63 10.18 -1.99
N LEU A 87 -12.55 9.38 -2.04
CA LEU A 87 -12.04 8.88 -3.31
C LEU A 87 -13.02 7.85 -3.92
N ARG A 88 -13.53 8.12 -5.11
CA ARG A 88 -14.45 7.20 -5.79
C ARG A 88 -13.68 5.99 -6.32
N ARG A 89 -14.33 4.83 -6.29
CA ARG A 89 -13.72 3.54 -6.69
C ARG A 89 -12.41 3.26 -5.93
N ALA A 90 -12.32 3.72 -4.68
CA ALA A 90 -11.11 3.63 -3.85
C ALA A 90 -10.54 2.21 -3.79
N LEU A 91 -11.38 1.19 -3.61
CA LEU A 91 -10.92 -0.20 -3.59
C LEU A 91 -10.21 -0.63 -4.89
N ARG A 92 -10.67 -0.15 -6.05
CA ARG A 92 -10.00 -0.44 -7.33
C ARG A 92 -8.64 0.25 -7.41
N TRP A 93 -8.53 1.48 -6.92
CA TRP A 93 -7.26 2.19 -6.88
C TRP A 93 -6.29 1.58 -5.88
N ALA A 94 -6.77 1.15 -4.70
CA ALA A 94 -5.97 0.43 -3.71
C ALA A 94 -5.46 -0.90 -4.28
N LEU A 95 -6.32 -1.67 -4.95
CA LEU A 95 -5.93 -2.89 -5.65
C LEU A 95 -4.86 -2.63 -6.71
N CYS A 96 -5.02 -1.61 -7.54
CA CYS A 96 -4.02 -1.25 -8.56
C CYS A 96 -2.69 -0.83 -7.94
N ALA A 97 -2.71 0.00 -6.88
CA ALA A 97 -1.52 0.47 -6.19
C ALA A 97 -0.76 -0.70 -5.53
N ASN A 98 -1.45 -1.56 -4.79
CA ASN A 98 -0.86 -2.73 -4.14
C ASN A 98 -0.32 -3.73 -5.18
N ALA A 99 -1.07 -4.01 -6.26
CA ALA A 99 -0.61 -4.89 -7.33
C ALA A 99 0.67 -4.36 -8.01
N LEU A 100 0.77 -3.05 -8.22
CA LEU A 100 1.99 -2.42 -8.73
C LEU A 100 3.13 -2.50 -7.72
N SER A 101 2.87 -2.20 -6.45
CA SER A 101 3.86 -2.22 -5.37
C SER A 101 4.45 -3.63 -5.18
N VAL A 102 3.59 -4.63 -5.04
CA VAL A 102 3.96 -6.05 -4.96
C VAL A 102 4.69 -6.51 -6.22
N GLY A 103 4.13 -6.22 -7.40
CA GLY A 103 4.70 -6.67 -8.67
C GLY A 103 6.11 -6.12 -8.89
N LEU A 104 6.30 -4.82 -8.64
CA LEU A 104 7.61 -4.18 -8.73
C LEU A 104 8.56 -4.70 -7.64
N GLY A 105 8.07 -4.89 -6.41
CA GLY A 105 8.86 -5.43 -5.30
C GLY A 105 9.38 -6.85 -5.60
N LEU A 106 8.52 -7.75 -6.10
CA LEU A 106 8.91 -9.10 -6.49
C LEU A 106 9.88 -9.12 -7.68
N ALA A 107 9.68 -8.25 -8.67
CA ALA A 107 10.59 -8.12 -9.81
C ALA A 107 11.97 -7.63 -9.37
N LEU A 108 12.04 -6.56 -8.57
CA LEU A 108 13.27 -6.05 -7.98
C LEU A 108 13.97 -7.11 -7.12
N ARG A 109 13.22 -7.82 -6.27
CA ARG A 109 13.76 -8.92 -5.47
C ARG A 109 14.38 -10.03 -6.33
N SER A 110 13.81 -10.31 -7.51
CA SER A 110 14.33 -11.30 -8.44
C SER A 110 15.61 -10.84 -9.15
N CYS A 111 15.74 -9.54 -9.43
CA CYS A 111 16.90 -8.97 -10.13
C CYS A 111 18.07 -8.60 -9.21
N VAL A 112 17.78 -8.09 -8.02
CA VAL A 112 18.78 -7.48 -7.11
C VAL A 112 18.72 -8.03 -5.68
N GLY A 113 17.85 -9.01 -5.40
CA GLY A 113 17.71 -9.62 -4.08
C GLY A 113 16.96 -8.77 -3.04
N TRP A 114 16.45 -7.62 -3.46
CA TRP A 114 15.86 -6.58 -2.60
C TRP A 114 14.82 -5.76 -3.39
N PRO A 115 13.73 -5.22 -2.78
CA PRO A 115 13.35 -5.29 -1.36
C PRO A 115 12.99 -6.69 -0.84
#